data_AF-A0A103XT82-F1
#
_entry.id   AF-A0A103XT82-F1
#
_cell.length_a   1.000
_cell.length_b   1.000
_cell.length_c   1.000
_cell.angle_alpha   90.00
_cell.angle_beta   90.00
_cell.angle_gamma   90.00
#
_symmetry.space_group_name_H-M   'P 1'
#
loop_
_entity.id
_entity.type
_entity.pdbx_description
1 polymer ?
#
loop_
_entity_poly.entity_id
_entity_poly.type
_entity_poly.pdbx_seq_one_letter_code
_entity_poly.pdbx_strand_id
1 'polypeptide(L)' 'MERRKEADHHLWYVIPTDGGSIFKQTVVYNCKGSDKPSEEVLKAEKEIYEKTYKAIEAYGAAHPESY' A
#
# COMPACT_ATOMS: atom_id res chain seq x y z
N MET A 1 -15.94 15.72 1.10
CA MET A 1 -14.85 15.40 2.06
C MET A 1 -13.57 15.95 1.45
N GLU A 2 -12.96 16.95 2.10
CA GLU A 2 -11.99 17.87 1.50
C GLU A 2 -10.65 17.16 1.20
N ARG A 3 -10.27 17.09 -0.09
CA ARG A 3 -8.92 16.67 -0.49
C ARG A 3 -7.96 17.83 -0.23
N ARG A 4 -7.32 17.84 0.95
CA ARG A 4 -6.05 18.54 1.15
C ARG A 4 -4.97 17.53 1.47
N LYS A 5 -4.56 16.74 0.48
CA LYS A 5 -3.28 16.05 0.54
C LYS A 5 -2.36 16.73 -0.45
N GLU A 6 -1.40 17.49 0.06
CA GLU A 6 -0.22 17.82 -0.73
C GLU A 6 0.49 16.49 -0.99
N ALA A 7 0.83 16.24 -2.27
CA ALA A 7 1.30 14.98 -2.84
C ALA A 7 1.79 13.92 -1.84
N ASP A 8 1.05 12.81 -1.70
CA ASP A 8 1.53 11.63 -0.98
C ASP A 8 2.56 10.89 -1.85
N HIS A 9 3.74 10.61 -1.29
CA HIS A 9 4.73 9.78 -1.97
C HIS A 9 4.54 8.32 -1.54
N HIS A 10 4.31 7.47 -2.53
CA HIS A 10 4.18 6.03 -2.35
C HIS A 10 5.40 5.34 -2.96
N LEU A 11 6.15 4.63 -2.11
CA LEU A 11 7.32 3.88 -2.51
C LEU A 11 7.11 2.40 -2.23
N TRP A 12 7.13 1.59 -3.28
CA TRP A 12 6.86 0.15 -3.20
C TRP A 12 8.08 -0.63 -3.65
N TYR A 13 8.42 -1.65 -2.87
CA TYR A 13 9.47 -2.61 -3.19
C TYR A 13 8.87 -4.01 -3.16
N VAL A 14 9.12 -4.78 -4.22
CA VAL A 14 8.90 -6.22 -4.24
C VAL A 14 10.27 -6.86 -4.17
N ILE A 15 10.57 -7.49 -3.04
CA ILE A 15 11.87 -8.14 -2.82
C ILE A 15 11.64 -9.63 -3.07
N PRO A 16 12.21 -10.22 -4.14
CA PRO A 16 12.08 -11.64 -4.40
C PRO A 16 12.74 -12.46 -3.29
N THR A 17 12.11 -13.57 -2.91
CA THR A 17 12.63 -14.53 -1.93
C THR A 17 12.55 -15.93 -2.51
N ASP A 18 13.18 -16.91 -1.85
CA ASP A 18 13.00 -18.30 -2.23
C ASP A 18 11.55 -18.73 -1.94
N GLY A 19 10.79 -19.02 -3.01
CA GLY A 19 9.37 -19.38 -2.93
C GLY A 19 8.37 -18.22 -2.81
N GLY A 20 8.75 -16.97 -3.06
CA GLY A 20 7.78 -15.87 -3.04
C GLY A 20 8.40 -14.48 -3.16
N SER A 21 7.73 -13.51 -2.53
CA SER A 21 8.26 -12.15 -2.44
C SER A 21 7.81 -11.44 -1.16
N ILE A 22 8.57 -10.45 -0.74
CA ILE A 22 8.20 -9.54 0.34
C ILE A 22 7.78 -8.21 -0.31
N PHE A 23 6.51 -7.85 -0.13
CA PHE A 23 6.02 -6.53 -0.49
C PHE A 23 6.25 -5.55 0.65
N LYS A 24 7.06 -4.51 0.39
CA LYS A 24 7.32 -3.42 1.33
C LYS A 24 6.79 -2.12 0.74
N GLN A 25 5.82 -1.53 1.42
CA GLN A 25 5.27 -0.22 1.09
C GLN A 25 5.70 0.81 2.12
N THR A 26 6.04 2.00 1.64
CA THR A 26 6.21 3.20 2.47
C THR A 26 5.33 4.30 1.91
N VAL A 27 4.51 4.90 2.76
CA VAL A 27 3.67 6.06 2.43
C VAL A 27 4.17 7.24 3.23
N VAL A 28 4.50 8.33 2.53
CA VAL A 28 4.95 9.58 3.14
C VAL A 28 3.88 10.63 2.89
N TYR A 29 3.26 11.10 3.98
CA TYR A 29 2.22 12.12 3.95
C TYR A 29 2.83 13.51 4.10
N ASN A 30 2.75 14.33 3.06
CA ASN A 30 3.16 15.72 3.12
C ASN A 30 1.99 16.55 3.67
N CYS A 31 2.05 16.80 4.97
CA CYS A 31 0.99 17.44 5.73
C CYS A 31 1.19 18.95 5.80
N LYS A 32 0.11 19.73 5.65
CA LYS A 32 0.15 21.18 5.89
C LYS A 32 0.21 21.47 7.38
N GLY A 33 1.24 22.17 7.83
CA GLY A 33 1.40 22.53 9.23
C GLY A 33 1.42 21.29 10.14
N SER A 34 0.56 21.27 11.16
CA SER A 34 0.44 20.17 12.12
C SER A 34 -0.67 19.16 11.79
N ASP A 35 -1.38 19.31 10.66
CA ASP A 35 -2.50 18.43 10.27
C ASP A 35 -1.99 17.06 9.82
N LYS A 36 -1.77 16.16 10.79
CA LYS A 36 -1.40 14.77 10.52
C LYS A 36 -2.66 13.90 10.37
N PRO A 37 -2.63 12.85 9.52
CA PRO A 37 -3.71 11.86 9.49
C PRO A 37 -3.92 11.26 10.88
N SER A 38 -5.18 10.97 11.22
CA SER A 38 -5.49 10.25 12.45
C SER A 38 -5.01 8.80 12.37
N GLU A 39 -4.77 8.19 13.52
CA GLU A 39 -4.39 6.78 13.60
C GLU A 39 -5.42 5.86 12.94
N GLU A 40 -6.70 6.18 13.06
CA GLU A 40 -7.79 5.45 12.41
C GLU A 40 -7.68 5.48 10.88
N VAL A 41 -7.39 6.64 10.30
CA VAL A 41 -7.17 6.78 8.85
C VAL A 41 -5.93 6.00 8.41
N LEU A 42 -4.82 6.10 9.15
CA LEU A 42 -3.60 5.36 8.85
C LEU A 42 -3.82 3.83 8.89
N LYS A 43 -4.59 3.35 9.87
CA LYS A 43 -4.94 1.94 9.99
C LYS A 43 -5.85 1.49 8.84
N ALA A 44 -6.88 2.26 8.51
CA ALA A 44 -7.79 1.95 7.41
C ALA A 44 -7.05 1.90 6.06
N GLU A 45 -6.17 2.87 5.79
CA GLU A 45 -5.35 2.87 4.58
C GLU A 45 -4.42 1.65 4.54
N LYS A 46 -3.75 1.32 5.64
CA LYS A 46 -2.91 0.12 5.74
C LYS A 46 -3.70 -1.16 5.42
N GLU A 47 -4.88 -1.33 6.00
CA GLU A 47 -5.73 -2.50 5.75
C GLU A 47 -6.17 -2.60 4.28
N ILE A 48 -6.44 -1.47 3.63
CA ILE A 48 -6.81 -1.43 2.20
C ILE A 48 -5.64 -1.94 1.34
N TYR A 49 -4.42 -1.47 1.59
CA TYR A 49 -3.26 -1.91 0.83
C TYR A 49 -2.95 -3.39 1.05
N GLU A 50 -3.00 -3.87 2.30
CA GLU A 50 -2.79 -5.29 2.60
C GLU A 50 -3.83 -6.19 1.92
N LYS A 51 -5.12 -5.81 1.94
CA LYS A 51 -6.18 -6.57 1.26
C LYS A 51 -6.00 -6.58 -0.26
N THR A 52 -5.66 -5.43 -0.83
CA THR A 52 -5.45 -5.29 -2.27
C THR A 52 -4.27 -6.14 -2.74
N TYR A 53 -3.15 -6.10 -2.02
CA TYR A 53 -1.98 -6.89 -2.36
C TYR A 53 -2.25 -8.39 -2.28
N LYS A 54 -2.92 -8.87 -1.21
CA LYS A 54 -3.34 -10.28 -1.10
C LYS A 54 -4.26 -10.72 -2.24
N ALA A 55 -5.16 -9.86 -2.69
CA ALA A 55 -6.03 -10.17 -3.82
C ALA A 55 -5.25 -10.29 -5.14
N ILE A 56 -4.24 -9.44 -5.35
CA ILE A 56 -3.34 -9.52 -6.51
C ILE A 56 -2.51 -10.82 -6.47
N GLU A 57 -1.92 -11.16 -5.31
CA GLU A 57 -1.17 -12.40 -5.15
C GLU A 57 -2.04 -13.64 -5.39
N ALA A 58 -3.25 -13.67 -4.81
CA ALA A 58 -4.19 -14.77 -5.01
C ALA A 58 -4.61 -14.90 -6.47
N TYR A 59 -4.82 -13.78 -7.17
CA TYR A 59 -5.11 -13.78 -8.60
C TYR A 59 -3.95 -14.35 -9.42
N GLY A 60 -2.72 -13.88 -9.18
CA GLY A 60 -1.54 -14.41 -9.89
C GLY A 60 -1.33 -15.90 -9.65
N ALA A 61 -1.56 -16.39 -8.42
CA ALA A 61 -1.47 -17.80 -8.08
C ALA A 61 -2.57 -18.66 -8.76
N ALA A 62 -3.78 -18.11 -8.93
CA ALA A 62 -4.88 -18.79 -9.60
C ALA A 62 -4.78 -18.75 -11.14
N HIS A 63 -4.01 -17.80 -11.68
CA HIS A 63 -3.85 -17.55 -13.12
C HIS A 63 -2.38 -17.53 -13.56
N PRO A 64 -1.64 -18.65 -13.38
CA PRO A 64 -0.21 -18.71 -13.74
C PRO A 64 0.05 -18.53 -15.23
N GLU A 65 -0.97 -18.62 -16.09
CA GLU A 65 -0.89 -18.36 -17.53
C GLU A 65 -0.80 -16.88 -17.90
N SER A 66 -1.09 -15.98 -16.96
CA SER A 66 -1.18 -14.54 -17.22
C SER A 66 0.16 -13.79 -17.01
N TYR A 67 1.19 -14.45 -16.50
CA TYR A 67 2.48 -13.87 -16.09
C TYR A 67 3.63 -14.85 -16.34
#